data_AF-A0A944QFA0-F1
#
_entry.id   AF-A0A944QFA0-F1
#
_cell.length_a   1.000
_cell.length_b   1.000
_cell.length_c   1.000
_cell.angle_alpha   90.00
_cell.angle_beta   90.00
_cell.angle_gamma   90.00
#
_symmetry.space_group_name_H-M   'P 1'
#
loop_
_entity.id
_entity.type
_entity.pdbx_description
1 polymer ?
#
loop_
_entity_poly.entity_id
_entity_poly.type
_entity_poly.pdbx_seq_one_letter_code
_entity_poly.pdbx_strand_id
1 'polypeptide(L)' 'MPLRDMGTVLGEIWDLEALGADCAEDGVYEFFLSAPPLKFTGGTRSPIEPIACK' A
#
# COMPACT_ATOMS: atom_id res chain seq x y z
N MET A 1 12.07 5.39 -17.48
CA MET A 1 11.84 4.26 -16.54
C MET A 1 11.17 4.88 -15.30
N PRO A 2 9.84 4.87 -15.19
CA PRO A 2 9.10 5.75 -14.27
C PRO A 2 9.54 5.63 -12.80
N LEU A 3 9.84 4.43 -12.31
CA LEU A 3 10.34 4.22 -10.95
C LEU A 3 11.71 4.89 -10.70
N ARG A 4 12.62 4.80 -11.69
CA ARG A 4 13.95 5.42 -11.65
C ARG A 4 13.88 6.94 -11.68
N ASP A 5 12.95 7.48 -12.46
CA ASP A 5 12.88 8.91 -12.74
C ASP A 5 12.11 9.67 -11.65
N MET A 6 11.15 9.03 -10.97
CA MET A 6 10.29 9.65 -9.94
C MET A 6 10.67 9.32 -8.50
N GLY A 7 11.42 8.24 -8.26
CA GLY A 7 11.80 7.82 -6.90
C GLY A 7 10.63 7.38 -6.01
N THR A 8 9.50 6.99 -6.62
CA THR A 8 8.31 6.51 -5.93
C THR A 8 8.47 5.08 -5.45
N VAL A 9 7.71 4.70 -4.40
CA VAL A 9 7.63 3.31 -3.94
C VAL A 9 6.59 2.53 -4.77
N LEU A 10 6.87 1.25 -5.03
CA LEU A 10 5.95 0.34 -5.72
C LEU A 10 5.54 -0.77 -4.75
N GLY A 11 4.23 -0.93 -4.54
CA GLY A 11 3.65 -2.07 -3.84
C GLY A 11 2.98 -3.02 -4.83
N GLU A 12 3.09 -4.32 -4.61
CA GLU A 12 2.56 -5.37 -5.46
C GLU A 12 1.83 -6.40 -4.58
N ILE A 13 0.89 -7.16 -5.17
CA ILE A 13 0.19 -8.28 -4.48
C ILE A 13 -0.58 -7.80 -3.23
N TRP A 14 -1.33 -6.72 -3.39
CA TRP A 14 -2.26 -6.26 -2.36
C TRP A 14 -3.56 -7.04 -2.46
N ASP A 15 -4.12 -7.42 -1.31
CA ASP A 15 -5.52 -7.81 -1.23
C ASP A 15 -6.36 -6.56 -0.94
N LEU A 16 -7.26 -6.23 -1.87
CA LEU A 16 -8.09 -5.03 -1.83
C LEU A 16 -9.59 -5.37 -1.91
N GLU A 17 -9.97 -6.65 -1.84
CA GLU A 17 -11.36 -7.06 -2.08
C GLU A 17 -12.32 -6.48 -1.02
N ALA A 18 -12.00 -6.68 0.26
CA ALA A 18 -12.82 -6.16 1.36
C ALA A 18 -12.85 -4.63 1.41
N LEU A 19 -11.70 -3.98 1.17
CA LEU A 19 -11.61 -2.52 1.12
C LEU A 19 -12.42 -1.94 -0.04
N GLY A 20 -12.39 -2.59 -1.21
CA GLY A 20 -13.17 -2.15 -2.37
C GLY A 20 -14.67 -2.24 -2.13
N ALA A 21 -15.15 -3.27 -1.44
CA ALA A 21 -16.56 -3.40 -1.07
C ALA A 21 -17.00 -2.31 -0.10
N ASP A 22 -16.20 -2.03 0.93
CA ASP A 22 -16.44 -0.97 1.91
C ASP A 22 -16.49 0.42 1.26
N CYS A 23 -15.50 0.75 0.42
CA CYS A 23 -15.48 2.00 -0.36
C CYS A 23 -16.66 2.15 -1.35
N ALA A 24 -17.20 1.05 -1.86
CA ALA A 24 -18.35 1.07 -2.78
C ALA A 24 -19.68 1.31 -2.04
N GLU A 25 -19.76 0.92 -0.77
CA GLU A 25 -20.94 1.12 0.07
C GLU A 25 -21.05 2.58 0.56
N ASP A 26 -19.94 3.16 1.04
CA ASP A 26 -19.91 4.50 1.63
C ASP A 26 -19.54 5.61 0.61
N GLY A 27 -18.95 5.25 -0.53
CA GLY A 27 -18.43 6.19 -1.52
C GLY A 27 -17.17 6.93 -1.10
N VAL A 28 -16.53 6.53 0.00
CA VAL A 28 -15.33 7.16 0.59
C VAL A 28 -14.09 6.34 0.19
N TYR A 29 -13.22 6.97 -0.60
CA TYR A 29 -11.97 6.36 -1.09
C TYR A 29 -10.71 6.93 -0.40
N GLU A 30 -10.91 7.82 0.56
CA GLU A 30 -9.86 8.44 1.36
C GLU A 30 -9.74 7.72 2.70
N PHE A 31 -8.53 7.27 3.02
CA PHE A 31 -8.30 6.49 4.24
C PHE A 31 -6.85 6.60 4.69
N PHE A 32 -6.62 6.31 5.98
CA PHE A 32 -5.27 6.24 6.50
C PHE A 32 -4.65 4.89 6.14
N LEU A 33 -3.53 4.92 5.42
CA LEU A 33 -2.77 3.72 5.05
C LEU A 33 -1.52 3.58 5.91
N SER A 34 -1.47 2.55 6.75
CA SER A 34 -0.25 2.11 7.44
C SER A 34 0.38 0.95 6.68
N ALA A 35 1.52 1.18 6.03
CA ALA A 35 2.25 0.15 5.30
C ALA A 35 3.76 0.22 5.57
N PRO A 36 4.21 0.07 6.84
CA PRO A 36 5.62 0.15 7.17
C PRO A 36 6.40 -1.06 6.61
N PRO A 37 7.57 -0.85 6.00
CA PRO A 37 8.46 -1.94 5.63
C PRO A 37 9.12 -2.56 6.86
N LEU A 38 9.46 -3.84 6.76
CA LEU A 38 10.34 -4.52 7.71
C LEU A 38 11.72 -3.84 7.71
N LYS A 39 12.27 -3.62 8.91
CA LYS A 39 13.54 -2.92 9.09
C LYS A 39 14.71 -3.88 8.93
N PHE A 40 15.32 -3.89 7.75
CA PHE A 40 16.60 -4.56 7.50
C PHE A 40 17.47 -3.77 6.52
N THR A 41 18.79 -3.90 6.66
CA THR A 41 19.77 -3.12 5.89
C THR A 41 20.08 -3.77 4.55
N GLY A 42 20.22 -2.96 3.49
CA GLY A 42 20.64 -3.43 2.15
C GLY A 42 19.55 -4.08 1.30
N GLY A 43 18.29 -4.05 1.76
CA GLY A 43 17.14 -4.56 0.99
C GLY A 43 16.76 -3.66 -0.18
N THR A 44 16.34 -4.27 -1.28
CA THR A 44 15.76 -3.57 -2.46
C THR A 44 14.23 -3.54 -2.44
N ARG A 45 13.61 -4.42 -1.65
CA ARG A 45 12.17 -4.53 -1.42
C ARG A 45 11.97 -5.10 -0.01
N SER A 46 10.82 -4.83 0.61
CA SER A 46 10.43 -5.42 1.88
C SER A 46 9.02 -6.00 1.78
N PRO A 47 8.71 -7.14 2.43
CA PRO A 47 7.33 -7.46 2.76
C PRO A 47 6.75 -6.39 3.70
N ILE A 48 5.43 -6.23 3.67
CA ILE A 48 4.68 -5.27 4.49
C ILE A 48 3.45 -5.96 5.08
N GLU A 49 2.93 -5.38 6.16
CA GLU A 49 1.62 -5.72 6.70
C GLU A 49 0.74 -4.46 6.60
N PRO A 50 0.05 -4.27 5.46
CA PRO A 50 -0.70 -3.05 5.20
C PRO A 50 -2.05 -3.05 5.91
N ILE A 51 -2.36 -1.93 6.55
CA ILE A 51 -3.65 -1.69 7.20
C ILE A 51 -4.26 -0.41 6.62
N ALA A 52 -5.47 -0.51 6.10
CA ALA A 52 -6.33 0.63 5.79
C ALA A 52 -7.22 0.90 7.01
N CYS A 53 -7.13 2.09 7.57
CA CYS A 53 -8.01 2.56 8.64
C CYS A 53 -9.01 3.54 8.03
N LYS A 54 -10.26 3.08 7.99
CA LYS A 54 -11.46 3.78 7.52
C LYS A 54 -12.45 3.91 8.67
#